data_AF-A0AB38DDP1-F1
#
_entry.id   AF-A0AB38DDP1-F1
#
_cell.length_a   1.000
_cell.length_b   1.000
_cell.length_c   1.000
_cell.angle_alpha   90.00
_cell.angle_beta   90.00
_cell.angle_gamma   90.00
#
_symmetry.space_group_name_H-M   'P 1'
#
loop_
_entity.id
_entity.type
_entity.pdbx_description
1 polymer ?
#
loop_
_entity_poly.entity_id
_entity_poly.type
_entity_poly.pdbx_seq_one_letter_code
_entity_poly.pdbx_strand_id
1 'polypeptide(L)'
;MNRKGRSATLESGPQGEIEIGSDKGAIAPLKGDDAVITREAAIGSEARLSWLLSGLAGMVGAVAFLHSAGYFVTFMTGNTERAVLTWFKVTDKQQVAGAGPIAAISMIGAFLFGVIVASYCRRKFWKNHPHGATVLTTVGLLAAAAVDFYQDRSFTANIDVHFTPILLLAFSIGALNTSFVKKGETAIPLSYVTGTVVKLGQGIERHLFGRGSVFEWLGYAMLYLSFVLGAATGGVIASVYSGSKVILTVGIICGATTLVTFFYSDRKTILG
;
A
#
# COMPACT_ATOMS: atom_id res chain seq x y z
N MET A 1 7.75 -60.24 -39.15
CA MET A 1 8.08 -58.80 -39.03
C MET A 1 9.56 -58.65 -38.74
N ASN A 2 10.26 -57.95 -39.63
CA ASN A 2 11.70 -58.04 -39.85
C ASN A 2 12.50 -57.01 -39.03
N ARG A 3 13.76 -57.35 -38.74
CA ARG A 3 14.78 -56.67 -37.91
C ARG A 3 15.37 -55.38 -38.53
N LYS A 4 16.13 -54.67 -37.67
CA LYS A 4 17.22 -53.67 -37.89
C LYS A 4 16.75 -52.22 -37.69
N GLY A 5 17.41 -51.33 -36.92
CA GLY A 5 18.78 -51.26 -36.42
C GLY A 5 19.42 -49.96 -36.93
N ARG A 6 19.95 -49.10 -36.04
CA ARG A 6 20.94 -48.01 -36.30
C ARG A 6 21.19 -47.29 -34.96
N SER A 7 22.28 -47.60 -34.24
CA SER A 7 23.67 -47.17 -34.43
C SER A 7 23.84 -45.65 -34.33
N ALA A 8 24.44 -45.22 -33.22
CA ALA A 8 25.01 -43.90 -33.02
C ALA A 8 26.27 -43.74 -33.88
N THR A 9 26.39 -42.60 -34.55
CA THR A 9 27.65 -42.09 -35.11
C THR A 9 27.67 -40.59 -34.86
N LEU A 10 28.62 -40.18 -34.02
CA LEU A 10 29.02 -38.79 -33.82
C LEU A 10 29.69 -38.32 -35.10
N GLU A 11 29.05 -37.40 -35.83
CA GLU A 11 29.72 -36.64 -36.88
C GLU A 11 30.18 -35.30 -36.31
N SER A 12 31.49 -35.14 -36.23
CA SER A 12 32.20 -33.90 -35.96
C SER A 12 32.07 -32.95 -37.15
N GLY A 13 31.27 -31.90 -36.99
CA GLY A 13 31.24 -30.75 -37.90
C GLY A 13 32.35 -29.74 -37.62
N PRO A 14 32.72 -28.87 -38.58
CA PRO A 14 33.98 -28.14 -38.58
C PRO A 14 34.04 -27.06 -37.48
N GLN A 15 35.21 -26.93 -36.85
CA GLN A 15 35.54 -25.84 -35.93
C GLN A 15 35.46 -24.50 -36.67
N GLY A 16 34.32 -23.81 -36.52
CA GLY A 16 34.20 -22.40 -36.87
C GLY A 16 34.93 -21.56 -35.84
N GLU A 17 35.91 -20.79 -36.30
CA GLU A 17 36.64 -19.76 -35.57
C GLU A 17 35.70 -18.90 -34.72
N ILE A 18 36.02 -18.76 -33.43
CA ILE A 18 35.39 -17.77 -32.55
C ILE A 18 35.99 -16.42 -32.94
N GLU A 19 35.36 -15.72 -33.89
CA GLU A 19 35.60 -14.29 -34.08
C GLU A 19 35.10 -13.55 -32.84
N ILE A 20 36.04 -13.15 -31.98
CA ILE A 20 35.80 -12.18 -30.92
C ILE A 20 35.62 -10.81 -31.60
N GLY A 21 34.42 -10.59 -32.12
CA GLY A 21 33.98 -9.28 -32.56
C GLY A 21 33.99 -8.32 -31.37
N SER A 22 35.00 -7.44 -31.34
CA SER A 22 35.04 -6.25 -30.49
C SER A 22 33.97 -5.26 -30.95
N ASP A 23 32.70 -5.61 -30.75
CA ASP A 23 31.62 -4.64 -30.89
C ASP A 23 31.49 -3.90 -29.57
N LYS A 24 32.39 -2.92 -29.37
CA LYS A 24 32.11 -1.79 -28.49
C LYS A 24 31.03 -0.96 -29.17
N GLY A 25 29.82 -1.52 -29.25
CA GLY A 25 28.62 -0.81 -29.58
C GLY A 25 28.45 0.26 -28.51
N ALA A 26 28.84 1.49 -28.85
CA ALA A 26 28.43 2.65 -28.09
C ALA A 26 26.91 2.58 -28.02
N ILE A 27 26.37 2.32 -26.83
CA ILE A 27 24.94 2.36 -26.57
C ILE A 27 24.53 3.79 -26.89
N ALA A 28 23.95 3.99 -28.08
CA ALA A 28 23.37 5.26 -28.44
C ALA A 28 22.38 5.63 -27.33
N PRO A 29 22.43 6.86 -26.78
CA PRO A 29 21.50 7.24 -25.72
C PRO A 29 20.08 7.07 -26.26
N LEU A 30 19.36 6.11 -25.68
CA LEU A 30 17.99 5.79 -26.07
C LEU A 30 17.14 7.05 -25.83
N LYS A 31 16.38 7.41 -26.87
CA LYS A 31 15.52 8.59 -26.91
C LYS A 31 14.50 8.52 -25.77
N GLY A 32 14.11 9.67 -25.22
CA GLY A 32 13.18 9.80 -24.09
C GLY A 32 11.75 9.26 -24.27
N ASP A 33 11.46 8.52 -25.35
CA ASP A 33 10.17 7.89 -25.64
C ASP A 33 10.00 6.51 -24.97
N ASP A 34 11.08 5.94 -24.39
CA ASP A 34 11.05 4.65 -23.67
C ASP A 34 10.65 4.78 -22.18
N ALA A 35 10.36 5.99 -21.70
CA ALA A 35 10.00 6.23 -20.31
C ALA A 35 8.65 5.58 -19.96
N VAL A 36 8.67 4.63 -19.03
CA VAL A 36 7.48 3.94 -18.51
C VAL A 36 6.67 4.90 -17.63
N ILE A 37 7.35 5.78 -16.90
CA ILE A 37 6.74 6.73 -15.97
C ILE A 37 6.97 8.17 -16.43
N THR A 38 5.87 8.89 -16.64
CA THR A 38 5.93 10.31 -16.98
C THR A 38 6.31 11.16 -15.76
N ARG A 39 6.92 12.33 -15.99
CA ARG A 39 7.24 13.30 -14.92
C ARG A 39 6.00 13.67 -14.09
N GLU A 40 4.85 13.86 -14.72
CA GLU A 40 3.61 14.19 -14.02
C GLU A 40 3.12 13.03 -13.13
N ALA A 41 3.24 11.78 -13.60
CA ALA A 41 2.92 10.62 -12.77
C ALA A 41 3.89 10.43 -11.60
N ALA A 42 5.15 10.85 -11.75
CA ALA A 42 6.16 10.71 -10.70
C ALA A 42 6.11 11.82 -9.64
N ILE A 43 5.90 13.08 -10.02
CA ILE A 43 6.05 14.24 -9.11
C ILE A 43 4.93 15.29 -9.23
N GLY A 44 3.91 15.02 -10.03
CA GLY A 44 2.75 15.88 -10.24
C GLY A 44 1.87 16.01 -9.00
N SER A 45 0.75 16.75 -9.14
CA SER A 45 -0.13 17.01 -7.98
C SER A 45 -0.78 15.73 -7.44
N GLU A 46 -1.17 14.81 -8.32
CA GLU A 46 -1.75 13.51 -7.92
C GLU A 46 -0.73 12.64 -7.18
N ALA A 47 0.53 12.61 -7.67
CA ALA A 47 1.63 11.90 -7.03
C ALA A 47 1.89 12.42 -5.61
N ARG A 48 1.98 13.75 -5.44
CA ARG A 48 2.18 14.37 -4.13
C ARG A 48 1.03 14.09 -3.16
N LEU A 49 -0.20 14.09 -3.66
CA LEU A 49 -1.37 13.70 -2.87
C LEU A 49 -1.28 12.23 -2.44
N SER A 50 -0.83 11.35 -3.32
CA SER A 50 -0.62 9.93 -2.98
C SER A 50 0.44 9.73 -1.90
N TRP A 51 1.50 10.54 -1.89
CA TRP A 51 2.52 10.51 -0.83
C TRP A 51 1.92 10.88 0.53
N LEU A 52 1.14 11.97 0.58
CA LEU A 52 0.45 12.41 1.79
C LEU A 52 -0.50 11.33 2.32
N LEU A 53 -1.33 10.74 1.45
CA LEU A 53 -2.29 9.72 1.84
C LEU A 53 -1.63 8.36 2.17
N SER A 54 -0.47 8.05 1.58
CA SER A 54 0.31 6.86 1.94
C SER A 54 0.98 7.02 3.31
N GLY A 55 1.45 8.22 3.64
CA GLY A 55 1.89 8.54 5.00
C GLY A 55 0.77 8.39 6.02
N LEU A 56 -0.44 8.84 5.70
CA LEU A 56 -1.60 8.60 6.55
C LEU A 56 -1.88 7.09 6.73
N ALA A 57 -1.79 6.30 5.67
CA ALA A 57 -1.97 4.84 5.75
C ALA A 57 -0.91 4.20 6.67
N GLY A 58 0.36 4.61 6.56
CA GLY A 58 1.44 4.15 7.44
C GLY A 58 1.18 4.52 8.91
N MET A 59 0.74 5.75 9.17
CA MET A 59 0.42 6.25 10.52
C MET A 59 -0.70 5.46 11.18
N VAL A 60 -1.84 5.28 10.48
CA VAL A 60 -2.97 4.49 10.98
C VAL A 60 -2.54 3.04 11.24
N GLY A 61 -1.72 2.48 10.34
CA GLY A 61 -1.18 1.12 10.49
C GLY A 61 -0.35 0.95 11.77
N ALA A 62 0.56 1.89 12.06
CA ALA A 62 1.38 1.85 13.27
C ALA A 62 0.56 2.03 14.55
N VAL A 63 -0.38 2.97 14.55
CA VAL A 63 -1.26 3.21 15.71
C VAL A 63 -2.14 2.00 16.00
N ALA A 64 -2.74 1.39 14.98
CA ALA A 64 -3.51 0.17 15.14
C ALA A 64 -2.67 -0.97 15.69
N PHE A 65 -1.44 -1.13 15.21
CA PHE A 65 -0.56 -2.21 15.63
C PHE A 65 -0.12 -2.07 17.09
N LEU A 66 0.30 -0.87 17.51
CA LEU A 66 0.89 -0.64 18.83
C LEU A 66 -0.12 -0.65 19.98
N HIS A 67 -1.39 -0.36 19.71
CA HIS A 67 -2.46 -0.37 20.72
C HIS A 67 -3.42 -1.56 20.58
N SER A 68 -3.08 -2.55 19.77
CA SER A 68 -3.82 -3.81 19.73
C SER A 68 -2.91 -4.97 20.06
N ALA A 69 -3.44 -6.18 20.02
CA ALA A 69 -2.64 -7.40 20.12
C ALA A 69 -1.83 -7.66 18.83
N GLY A 70 -1.12 -6.66 18.29
CA GLY A 70 -0.32 -6.77 17.06
C GLY A 70 -1.17 -6.98 15.79
N TYR A 71 -2.27 -6.24 15.66
CA TYR A 71 -3.17 -6.33 14.52
C TYR A 71 -2.68 -5.43 13.37
N PHE A 72 -2.51 -6.02 12.18
CA PHE A 72 -2.07 -5.27 11.01
C PHE A 72 -3.25 -4.85 10.13
N VAL A 73 -3.74 -3.63 10.29
CA VAL A 73 -4.87 -3.12 9.46
C VAL A 73 -4.48 -2.75 8.03
N THR A 74 -3.18 -2.65 7.73
CA THR A 74 -2.63 -2.33 6.40
C THR A 74 -2.01 -3.52 5.67
N PHE A 75 -1.71 -4.63 6.38
CA PHE A 75 -0.95 -5.77 5.85
C PHE A 75 -1.83 -6.98 5.55
N MET A 76 -2.62 -6.89 4.47
CA MET A 76 -3.57 -7.95 4.12
C MET A 76 -2.88 -9.26 3.77
N THR A 77 -1.72 -9.24 3.09
CA THR A 77 -0.96 -10.46 2.78
C THR A 77 -0.58 -11.23 4.06
N GLY A 78 -0.04 -10.55 5.06
CA GLY A 78 0.28 -11.18 6.34
C GLY A 78 -0.95 -11.67 7.10
N ASN A 79 -2.08 -10.94 7.06
CA ASN A 79 -3.32 -11.44 7.65
C ASN A 79 -3.82 -12.70 6.93
N THR A 80 -3.68 -12.79 5.61
CA THR A 80 -4.05 -13.99 4.84
C THR A 80 -3.20 -15.19 5.26
N GLU A 81 -1.88 -15.00 5.39
CA GLU A 81 -1.00 -16.04 5.92
C GLU A 81 -1.41 -16.43 7.34
N ARG A 82 -1.64 -15.47 8.24
CA ARG A 82 -2.06 -15.74 9.63
C ARG A 82 -3.39 -16.48 9.74
N ALA A 83 -4.34 -16.18 8.87
CA ALA A 83 -5.64 -16.87 8.82
C ALA A 83 -5.47 -18.38 8.61
N VAL A 84 -4.39 -18.79 7.92
CA VAL A 84 -4.08 -20.19 7.62
C VAL A 84 -3.05 -20.77 8.60
N LEU A 85 -1.97 -20.04 8.87
CA LEU A 85 -0.82 -20.54 9.63
C LEU A 85 -1.12 -20.77 11.10
N THR A 86 -2.15 -20.12 11.68
CA THR A 86 -2.50 -20.32 13.10
C THR A 86 -2.97 -21.76 13.41
N TRP A 87 -3.29 -22.56 12.39
CA TRP A 87 -3.65 -23.98 12.55
C TRP A 87 -2.44 -24.92 12.65
N PHE A 88 -1.22 -24.40 12.49
CA PHE A 88 0.01 -25.17 12.47
C PHE A 88 0.86 -24.84 13.70
N LYS A 89 1.45 -25.89 14.31
CA LYS A 89 2.33 -25.71 15.47
C LYS A 89 3.62 -25.00 15.04
N VAL A 90 3.82 -23.80 15.57
CA VAL A 90 5.11 -23.09 15.55
C VAL A 90 5.97 -23.52 16.73
N THR A 91 7.29 -23.46 16.59
CA THR A 91 8.21 -23.71 17.72
C THR A 91 7.92 -22.73 18.85
N ASP A 92 7.99 -23.17 20.12
CA ASP A 92 7.68 -22.34 21.29
C ASP A 92 8.48 -21.03 21.34
N LYS A 93 9.73 -21.05 20.85
CA LYS A 93 10.61 -19.87 20.73
C LYS A 93 10.19 -18.86 19.65
N GLN A 94 9.30 -19.25 18.74
CA GLN A 94 8.84 -18.46 17.59
C GLN A 94 7.35 -18.15 17.65
N GLN A 95 6.70 -18.35 18.80
CA GLN A 95 5.34 -17.91 19.02
C GLN A 95 5.28 -16.38 18.95
N VAL A 96 4.83 -15.85 17.81
CA VAL A 96 4.60 -14.42 17.66
C VAL A 96 3.23 -14.09 18.25
N ALA A 97 3.21 -13.27 19.30
CA ALA A 97 1.96 -12.76 19.87
C ALA A 97 1.15 -12.01 18.80
N GLY A 98 -0.15 -12.28 18.70
CA GLY A 98 -0.94 -11.74 17.60
C GLY A 98 -2.42 -12.16 17.57
N ALA A 99 -3.24 -11.43 16.82
CA ALA A 99 -4.51 -11.89 16.22
C ALA A 99 -4.48 -13.37 15.80
N GLY A 100 -5.43 -14.14 16.34
CA GLY A 100 -5.77 -15.46 15.86
C GLY A 100 -6.44 -15.44 14.47
N PRO A 101 -6.78 -16.60 13.92
CA PRO A 101 -7.20 -16.73 12.51
C PRO A 101 -8.53 -16.02 12.26
N ILE A 102 -9.45 -16.06 13.23
CA ILE A 102 -10.74 -15.36 13.16
C ILE A 102 -10.52 -13.85 13.05
N ALA A 103 -9.65 -13.28 13.90
CA ALA A 103 -9.37 -11.85 13.87
C ALA A 103 -8.73 -11.43 12.54
N ALA A 104 -7.80 -12.23 12.00
CA ALA A 104 -7.20 -11.99 10.70
C ALA A 104 -8.23 -12.01 9.56
N ILE A 105 -9.10 -13.02 9.52
CA ILE A 105 -10.19 -13.12 8.53
C ILE A 105 -11.16 -11.94 8.65
N SER A 106 -11.55 -11.56 9.87
CA SER A 106 -12.45 -10.42 10.09
C SER A 106 -11.83 -9.10 9.62
N MET A 107 -10.52 -8.89 9.84
CA MET A 107 -9.83 -7.70 9.32
C MET A 107 -9.79 -7.67 7.79
N ILE A 108 -9.51 -8.81 7.14
CA ILE A 108 -9.58 -8.93 5.67
C ILE A 108 -10.99 -8.62 5.18
N GLY A 109 -12.01 -9.19 5.83
CA GLY A 109 -13.42 -8.95 5.51
C GLY A 109 -13.80 -7.48 5.67
N ALA A 110 -13.38 -6.82 6.74
CA ALA A 110 -13.64 -5.41 6.98
C ALA A 110 -12.94 -4.51 5.97
N PHE A 111 -11.67 -4.77 5.66
CA PHE A 111 -10.92 -4.07 4.61
C PHE A 111 -11.61 -4.22 3.24
N LEU A 112 -11.97 -5.45 2.86
CA LEU A 112 -12.68 -5.73 1.63
C LEU A 112 -14.03 -5.00 1.58
N PHE A 113 -14.77 -4.99 2.69
CA PHE A 113 -16.03 -4.26 2.80
C PHE A 113 -15.82 -2.75 2.61
N GLY A 114 -14.73 -2.19 3.15
CA GLY A 114 -14.31 -0.80 2.91
C GLY A 114 -14.09 -0.49 1.43
N VAL A 115 -13.37 -1.36 0.73
CA VAL A 115 -13.16 -1.25 -0.72
C VAL A 115 -14.50 -1.31 -1.47
N ILE A 116 -15.39 -2.24 -1.12
CA ILE A 116 -16.69 -2.41 -1.77
C ILE A 116 -17.56 -1.17 -1.57
N VAL A 117 -17.70 -0.68 -0.34
CA VAL A 117 -18.51 0.50 -0.01
C VAL A 117 -17.96 1.73 -0.70
N ALA A 118 -16.66 2.00 -0.61
CA ALA A 118 -16.05 3.16 -1.26
C ALA A 118 -16.21 3.12 -2.79
N SER A 119 -16.04 1.94 -3.40
CA SER A 119 -16.21 1.74 -4.85
C SER A 119 -17.67 1.88 -5.30
N TYR A 120 -18.61 1.41 -4.48
CA TYR A 120 -20.05 1.59 -4.71
C TYR A 120 -20.43 3.08 -4.63
N CYS A 121 -20.02 3.76 -3.55
CA CYS A 121 -20.28 5.18 -3.35
C CYS A 121 -19.66 6.04 -4.45
N ARG A 122 -18.47 5.67 -4.94
CA ARG A 122 -17.85 6.34 -6.09
C ARG A 122 -18.71 6.28 -7.35
N ARG A 123 -19.26 5.10 -7.66
CA ARG A 123 -20.12 4.90 -8.84
C ARG A 123 -21.47 5.58 -8.71
N LYS A 124 -22.05 5.60 -7.50
CA LYS A 124 -23.42 6.07 -7.27
C LYS A 124 -23.50 7.56 -6.92
N PHE A 125 -22.58 8.06 -6.12
CA PHE A 125 -22.66 9.37 -5.48
C PHE A 125 -21.49 10.32 -5.79
N TRP A 126 -20.27 9.81 -6.02
CA TRP A 126 -19.07 10.66 -6.13
C TRP A 126 -18.52 10.82 -7.56
N LYS A 127 -19.36 10.73 -8.59
CA LYS A 127 -18.92 10.82 -10.00
C LYS A 127 -18.10 12.09 -10.30
N ASN A 128 -18.35 13.19 -9.58
CA ASN A 128 -17.64 14.47 -9.71
C ASN A 128 -16.86 14.89 -8.44
N HIS A 129 -16.71 13.99 -7.45
CA HIS A 129 -16.07 14.31 -6.17
C HIS A 129 -14.88 13.38 -5.90
N PRO A 130 -13.64 13.77 -6.29
CA PRO A 130 -12.47 12.90 -6.16
C PRO A 130 -12.12 12.55 -4.71
N HIS A 131 -12.65 13.28 -3.73
CA HIS A 131 -12.35 13.17 -2.30
C HIS A 131 -13.26 12.20 -1.53
N GLY A 132 -14.23 11.53 -2.18
CA GLY A 132 -15.20 10.70 -1.47
C GLY A 132 -14.56 9.57 -0.63
N ALA A 133 -13.50 8.95 -1.15
CA ALA A 133 -12.78 7.89 -0.44
C ALA A 133 -12.05 8.40 0.82
N THR A 134 -11.45 9.60 0.76
CA THR A 134 -10.77 10.19 1.91
C THR A 134 -11.78 10.64 2.97
N VAL A 135 -12.92 11.21 2.57
CA VAL A 135 -14.03 11.52 3.48
C VAL A 135 -14.55 10.26 4.18
N LEU A 136 -14.81 9.18 3.44
CA LEU A 136 -15.26 7.92 4.04
C LEU A 136 -14.23 7.33 4.99
N THR A 137 -12.94 7.45 4.66
CA THR A 137 -11.84 7.07 5.55
C THR A 137 -11.87 7.89 6.83
N THR A 138 -12.02 9.22 6.75
CA THR A 138 -12.12 10.10 7.92
C THR A 138 -13.31 9.72 8.80
N VAL A 139 -14.49 9.54 8.20
CA VAL A 139 -15.71 9.15 8.93
C VAL A 139 -15.51 7.80 9.62
N GLY A 140 -14.90 6.81 8.95
CA GLY A 140 -14.62 5.50 9.54
C GLY A 140 -13.65 5.58 10.72
N LEU A 141 -12.60 6.41 10.65
CA LEU A 141 -11.66 6.61 11.76
C LEU A 141 -12.30 7.33 12.96
N LEU A 142 -13.12 8.35 12.71
CA LEU A 142 -13.86 9.05 13.77
C LEU A 142 -14.91 8.15 14.40
N ALA A 143 -15.60 7.31 13.61
CA ALA A 143 -16.51 6.30 14.12
C ALA A 143 -15.78 5.27 14.98
N ALA A 144 -14.57 4.85 14.58
CA ALA A 144 -13.75 3.94 15.39
C ALA A 144 -13.39 4.55 16.74
N ALA A 145 -12.99 5.82 16.77
CA ALA A 145 -12.72 6.54 18.03
C ALA A 145 -13.97 6.64 18.91
N ALA A 146 -15.13 6.95 18.33
CA ALA A 146 -16.39 7.05 19.06
C ALA A 146 -16.85 5.69 19.62
N VAL A 147 -16.71 4.61 18.84
CA VAL A 147 -17.03 3.25 19.28
C VAL A 147 -16.10 2.80 20.40
N ASP A 148 -14.79 3.04 20.27
CA ASP A 148 -13.82 2.69 21.32
C ASP A 148 -14.10 3.45 22.61
N PHE A 149 -14.40 4.76 22.51
CA PHE A 149 -14.79 5.57 23.66
C PHE A 149 -16.07 5.06 24.34
N TYR A 150 -17.08 4.66 23.55
CA TYR A 150 -18.32 4.10 24.08
C TYR A 150 -18.09 2.75 24.79
N GLN A 151 -17.21 1.91 24.26
CA GLN A 151 -16.85 0.61 24.85
C GLN A 151 -16.03 0.76 26.14
N ASP A 152 -15.08 1.71 26.16
CA ASP A 152 -14.22 1.98 27.33
C ASP A 152 -14.98 2.73 28.45
N ARG A 153 -16.09 3.41 28.13
CA ARG A 153 -16.86 4.29 29.04
C ARG A 153 -16.04 5.38 29.76
N SER A 154 -14.80 5.61 29.35
CA SER A 154 -13.88 6.60 29.91
C SER A 154 -12.76 6.92 28.92
N PHE A 155 -12.04 8.02 29.17
CA PHE A 155 -10.83 8.42 28.42
C PHE A 155 -9.53 7.95 29.09
N THR A 156 -9.63 7.17 30.17
CA THR A 156 -8.51 6.86 31.07
C THR A 156 -8.42 5.39 31.48
N ALA A 157 -9.33 4.53 31.07
CA ALA A 157 -9.46 3.20 31.66
C ALA A 157 -8.70 2.09 30.91
N ASN A 158 -8.53 2.18 29.58
CA ASN A 158 -7.80 1.16 28.81
C ASN A 158 -6.64 1.72 27.97
N ILE A 159 -5.50 1.03 28.05
CA ILE A 159 -4.31 1.28 27.23
C ILE A 159 -4.52 0.67 25.82
N ASP A 160 -5.25 -0.45 25.77
CA ASP A 160 -5.52 -1.23 24.57
C ASP A 160 -6.81 -0.79 23.87
N VAL A 161 -6.79 -0.88 22.54
CA VAL A 161 -7.92 -0.62 21.65
C VAL A 161 -8.73 -1.89 21.46
N HIS A 162 -10.06 -1.77 21.58
CA HIS A 162 -10.96 -2.90 21.38
C HIS A 162 -10.94 -3.41 19.93
N PHE A 163 -11.27 -4.69 19.72
CA PHE A 163 -11.24 -5.28 18.39
C PHE A 163 -12.23 -4.63 17.41
N THR A 164 -13.40 -4.18 17.88
CA THR A 164 -14.41 -3.54 17.01
C THR A 164 -13.90 -2.26 16.33
N PRO A 165 -13.30 -1.29 17.04
CA PRO A 165 -12.57 -0.17 16.44
C PRO A 165 -11.52 -0.61 15.41
N ILE A 166 -10.76 -1.67 15.66
CA ILE A 166 -9.75 -2.16 14.71
C ILE A 166 -10.38 -2.60 13.39
N LEU A 167 -11.56 -3.23 13.41
CA LEU A 167 -12.30 -3.56 12.19
C LEU A 167 -12.70 -2.28 11.42
N LEU A 168 -13.09 -1.22 12.12
CA LEU A 168 -13.38 0.08 11.50
C LEU A 168 -12.14 0.75 10.94
N LEU A 169 -10.97 0.61 11.58
CA LEU A 169 -9.68 1.04 11.01
C LEU A 169 -9.36 0.25 9.74
N ALA A 170 -9.51 -1.07 9.74
CA ALA A 170 -9.30 -1.92 8.56
C ALA A 170 -10.24 -1.54 7.41
N PHE A 171 -11.53 -1.32 7.70
CA PHE A 171 -12.50 -0.78 6.74
C PHE A 171 -12.05 0.57 6.16
N SER A 172 -11.60 1.49 7.02
CA SER A 172 -11.16 2.83 6.62
C SER A 172 -9.95 2.76 5.68
N ILE A 173 -8.97 1.90 5.98
CA ILE A 173 -7.81 1.68 5.10
C ILE A 173 -8.22 1.02 3.78
N GLY A 174 -9.19 0.10 3.81
CA GLY A 174 -9.78 -0.45 2.60
C GLY A 174 -10.37 0.64 1.70
N ALA A 175 -11.18 1.53 2.28
CA ALA A 175 -11.72 2.69 1.56
C ALA A 175 -10.63 3.61 1.03
N LEU A 176 -9.61 3.94 1.84
CA LEU A 176 -8.48 4.80 1.47
C LEU A 176 -7.74 4.30 0.22
N ASN A 177 -7.55 2.99 0.08
CA ASN A 177 -6.89 2.39 -1.10
C ASN A 177 -7.67 2.56 -2.41
N THR A 178 -8.93 3.04 -2.37
CA THR A 178 -9.71 3.35 -3.57
C THR A 178 -9.55 4.81 -4.01
N SER A 179 -8.72 5.61 -3.33
CA SER A 179 -8.59 7.06 -3.61
C SER A 179 -8.19 7.35 -5.05
N PHE A 180 -7.18 6.64 -5.57
CA PHE A 180 -6.68 6.82 -6.93
C PHE A 180 -7.12 5.64 -7.81
N VAL A 181 -8.04 5.88 -8.74
CA VAL A 181 -8.58 4.86 -9.65
C VAL A 181 -8.44 5.33 -11.09
N LYS A 182 -7.99 4.42 -11.96
CA LYS A 182 -7.90 4.63 -13.40
C LYS A 182 -8.61 3.47 -14.09
N LYS A 183 -9.50 3.77 -15.04
CA LYS A 183 -10.31 2.76 -15.77
C LYS A 183 -11.10 1.81 -14.86
N GLY A 184 -11.53 2.27 -13.68
CA GLY A 184 -12.34 1.48 -12.75
C GLY A 184 -11.56 0.64 -11.74
N GLU A 185 -10.23 0.60 -11.82
CA GLU A 185 -9.36 -0.11 -10.88
C GLU A 185 -8.40 0.83 -10.14
N THR A 186 -8.02 0.45 -8.91
CA THR A 186 -7.05 1.21 -8.12
C THR A 186 -5.72 1.33 -8.86
N ALA A 187 -5.33 2.57 -9.17
CA ALA A 187 -4.09 2.87 -9.88
C ALA A 187 -2.90 3.06 -8.92
N ILE A 188 -3.13 3.73 -7.79
CA ILE A 188 -2.12 3.97 -6.75
C ILE A 188 -2.65 3.43 -5.42
N PRO A 189 -2.42 2.15 -5.14
CA PRO A 189 -2.83 1.57 -3.87
C PRO A 189 -1.88 2.03 -2.74
N LEU A 190 -2.44 2.79 -1.80
CA LEU A 190 -1.69 3.59 -0.82
C LEU A 190 -1.05 2.77 0.31
N SER A 191 -1.57 1.59 0.61
CA SER A 191 -1.01 0.67 1.61
C SER A 191 -0.38 -0.59 1.02
N TYR A 192 -0.26 -0.69 -0.31
CA TYR A 192 0.33 -1.85 -1.00
C TYR A 192 1.84 -1.67 -1.16
N VAL A 193 2.52 -1.61 -0.02
CA VAL A 193 3.95 -1.30 0.06
C VAL A 193 4.81 -2.34 -0.68
N THR A 194 4.46 -3.62 -0.64
CA THR A 194 5.19 -4.68 -1.36
C THR A 194 5.30 -4.38 -2.86
N GLY A 195 4.19 -4.01 -3.49
CA GLY A 195 4.17 -3.65 -4.91
C GLY A 195 4.98 -2.39 -5.20
N THR A 196 4.93 -1.40 -4.31
CA THR A 196 5.73 -0.17 -4.41
C THR A 196 7.22 -0.47 -4.37
N VAL A 197 7.68 -1.36 -3.49
CA VAL A 197 9.10 -1.76 -3.39
C VAL A 197 9.56 -2.50 -4.65
N VAL A 198 8.74 -3.40 -5.20
CA VAL A 198 9.04 -4.07 -6.47
C VAL A 198 9.19 -3.06 -7.61
N LYS A 199 8.24 -2.12 -7.74
CA LYS A 199 8.28 -1.09 -8.79
C LYS A 199 9.45 -0.12 -8.61
N LEU A 200 9.80 0.22 -7.37
CA LEU A 200 10.99 0.98 -7.02
C LEU A 200 12.25 0.27 -7.52
N GLY A 201 12.42 -1.02 -7.24
CA GLY A 201 13.57 -1.81 -7.71
C GLY A 201 13.66 -1.87 -9.23
N GLN A 202 12.52 -2.11 -9.91
CA GLN A 202 12.46 -2.10 -11.37
C GLN A 202 12.77 -0.72 -11.97
N GLY A 203 12.34 0.36 -11.33
CA GLY A 203 12.65 1.72 -11.77
C GLY A 203 14.12 2.09 -11.59
N ILE A 204 14.75 1.62 -10.50
CA ILE A 204 16.19 1.79 -10.26
C ILE A 204 16.96 1.05 -11.36
N GLU A 205 16.58 -0.20 -11.65
CA GLU A 205 17.18 -0.99 -12.73
C GLU A 205 17.12 -0.25 -14.07
N ARG A 206 15.93 0.21 -14.51
CA ARG A 206 15.79 0.94 -15.78
C ARG A 206 16.66 2.21 -15.85
N HIS A 207 16.75 2.96 -14.76
CA HIS A 207 17.58 4.16 -14.71
C HIS A 207 19.08 3.81 -14.78
N LEU A 208 19.53 2.78 -14.05
CA LEU A 208 20.94 2.35 -14.07
C LEU A 208 21.40 1.87 -15.45
N PHE A 209 20.54 1.21 -16.22
CA PHE A 209 20.86 0.71 -17.56
C PHE A 209 20.57 1.72 -18.69
N GLY A 210 20.35 3.00 -18.37
CA GLY A 210 20.17 4.07 -19.36
C GLY A 210 18.87 3.99 -20.16
N ARG A 211 17.90 3.17 -19.73
CA ARG A 211 16.58 2.98 -20.34
C ARG A 211 15.48 3.81 -19.66
N GLY A 212 15.86 4.75 -18.80
CA GLY A 212 14.93 5.46 -17.95
C GLY A 212 15.52 6.70 -17.30
N SER A 213 14.65 7.58 -16.80
CA SER A 213 15.02 8.79 -16.07
C SER A 213 14.89 8.60 -14.55
N VAL A 214 15.28 9.60 -13.77
CA VAL A 214 15.05 9.63 -12.30
C VAL A 214 13.57 9.42 -11.94
N PHE A 215 12.64 9.78 -12.82
CA PHE A 215 11.21 9.66 -12.59
C PHE A 215 10.71 8.21 -12.61
N GLU A 216 11.49 7.26 -13.13
CA GLU A 216 11.16 5.82 -13.14
C GLU A 216 11.04 5.21 -11.75
N TRP A 217 11.77 5.77 -10.78
CA TRP A 217 11.80 5.25 -9.42
C TRP A 217 11.43 6.29 -8.36
N LEU A 218 11.65 7.58 -8.62
CA LEU A 218 11.46 8.64 -7.64
C LEU A 218 10.04 8.65 -7.06
N GLY A 219 9.01 8.49 -7.90
CA GLY A 219 7.62 8.46 -7.44
C GLY A 219 7.35 7.33 -6.45
N TYR A 220 7.90 6.14 -6.70
CA TYR A 220 7.77 4.98 -5.82
C TYR A 220 8.61 5.13 -4.55
N ALA A 221 9.81 5.69 -4.65
CA ALA A 221 10.67 5.98 -3.49
C ALA A 221 9.99 6.97 -2.55
N MET A 222 9.42 8.05 -3.08
CA MET A 222 8.71 9.05 -2.28
C MET A 222 7.44 8.45 -1.64
N LEU A 223 6.68 7.64 -2.37
CA LEU A 223 5.52 6.94 -1.82
C LEU A 223 5.91 6.02 -0.66
N TYR A 224 6.98 5.22 -0.84
CA TYR A 224 7.50 4.32 0.19
C TYR A 224 8.03 5.08 1.40
N LEU A 225 8.83 6.12 1.18
CA LEU A 225 9.37 6.96 2.25
C LEU A 225 8.25 7.64 3.03
N SER A 226 7.22 8.15 2.36
CA SER A 226 6.07 8.73 3.03
C SER A 226 5.34 7.71 3.90
N PHE A 227 5.14 6.46 3.44
CA PHE A 227 4.58 5.40 4.28
C PHE A 227 5.43 5.14 5.52
N VAL A 228 6.76 5.05 5.37
CA VAL A 228 7.70 4.84 6.49
C VAL A 228 7.65 6.01 7.49
N LEU A 229 7.71 7.24 7.01
CA LEU A 229 7.61 8.44 7.86
C LEU A 229 6.25 8.52 8.56
N GLY A 230 5.19 8.14 7.87
CA GLY A 230 3.85 8.00 8.43
C GLY A 230 3.82 6.99 9.58
N ALA A 231 4.36 5.79 9.36
CA ALA A 231 4.46 4.76 10.39
C ALA A 231 5.30 5.21 11.59
N ALA A 232 6.44 5.87 11.37
CA ALA A 232 7.25 6.44 12.43
C ALA A 232 6.47 7.49 13.24
N THR A 233 5.75 8.37 12.56
CA THR A 233 4.88 9.38 13.19
C THR A 233 3.77 8.72 14.00
N GLY A 234 3.12 7.69 13.46
CA GLY A 234 2.13 6.90 14.18
C GLY A 234 2.70 6.22 15.42
N GLY A 235 3.95 5.73 15.35
CA GLY A 235 4.67 5.18 16.49
C GLY A 235 4.93 6.21 17.60
N VAL A 236 5.31 7.44 17.23
CA VAL A 236 5.46 8.55 18.19
C VAL A 236 4.11 8.95 18.79
N ILE A 237 3.03 8.99 17.99
CA ILE A 237 1.70 9.32 18.50
C ILE A 237 1.22 8.24 19.49
N ALA A 238 1.42 6.97 19.16
CA ALA A 238 1.09 5.83 20.01
C ALA A 238 1.93 5.76 21.30
N SER A 239 3.16 6.30 21.31
CA SER A 239 3.95 6.36 22.56
C SER A 239 3.48 7.45 23.52
N VAL A 240 2.73 8.45 23.03
CA VAL A 240 2.25 9.59 23.81
C VAL A 240 0.77 9.46 24.20
N TYR A 241 -0.06 8.93 23.30
CA TYR A 241 -1.50 8.77 23.48
C TYR A 241 -1.90 7.30 23.47
N SER A 242 -2.97 6.95 24.20
CA SER A 242 -3.45 5.56 24.28
C SER A 242 -4.98 5.49 24.27
N GLY A 243 -5.51 4.28 24.03
CA GLY A 243 -6.94 4.03 23.91
C GLY A 243 -7.63 4.93 22.88
N SER A 244 -8.86 5.35 23.14
CA SER A 244 -9.67 6.15 22.21
C SER A 244 -9.01 7.46 21.73
N LYS A 245 -8.11 8.06 22.53
CA LYS A 245 -7.39 9.29 22.18
C LYS A 245 -6.44 9.11 20.99
N VAL A 246 -5.80 7.95 20.89
CA VAL A 246 -4.85 7.70 19.79
C VAL A 246 -5.58 7.62 18.45
N ILE A 247 -6.74 6.93 18.44
CA ILE A 247 -7.58 6.82 17.25
C ILE A 247 -8.19 8.18 16.89
N LEU A 248 -8.68 8.93 17.88
CA LEU A 248 -9.23 10.27 17.67
C LEU A 248 -8.18 11.21 17.05
N THR A 249 -6.95 11.20 17.57
CA THR A 249 -5.85 12.02 17.05
C THR A 249 -5.58 11.72 15.58
N VAL A 250 -5.48 10.44 15.22
CA VAL A 250 -5.29 10.03 13.82
C VAL A 250 -6.51 10.38 12.96
N GLY A 251 -7.72 10.24 13.49
CA GLY A 251 -8.96 10.65 12.82
C GLY A 251 -9.00 12.15 12.50
N ILE A 252 -8.55 12.99 13.44
CA ILE A 252 -8.44 14.45 13.25
C ILE A 252 -7.38 14.77 12.18
N ILE A 253 -6.21 14.12 12.23
CA ILE A 253 -5.15 14.29 11.21
C ILE A 253 -5.66 13.87 9.82
N CYS A 254 -6.42 12.75 9.75
CA CYS A 254 -7.07 12.32 8.52
C CYS A 254 -8.07 13.37 8.02
N GLY A 255 -8.90 13.93 8.91
CA GLY A 255 -9.86 14.98 8.55
C GLY A 255 -9.17 16.24 8.02
N ALA A 256 -8.09 16.69 8.68
CA ALA A 256 -7.26 17.80 8.19
C ALA A 256 -6.65 17.49 6.81
N THR A 257 -6.17 16.26 6.62
CA THR A 257 -5.65 15.79 5.33
C THR A 257 -6.73 15.81 4.25
N THR A 258 -7.95 15.34 4.56
CA THR A 258 -9.11 15.38 3.66
C THR A 258 -9.46 16.82 3.27
N LEU A 259 -9.45 17.76 4.23
CA LEU A 259 -9.64 19.19 3.93
C LEU A 259 -8.55 19.74 3.01
N VAL A 260 -7.28 19.39 3.24
CA VAL A 260 -6.17 19.74 2.34
C VAL A 260 -6.42 19.17 0.95
N THR A 261 -6.88 17.92 0.83
CA THR A 261 -7.21 17.32 -0.47
C THR A 261 -8.28 18.14 -1.19
N PHE A 262 -9.33 18.56 -0.48
CA PHE A 262 -10.43 19.34 -1.01
C PHE A 262 -9.96 20.70 -1.54
N PHE A 263 -9.26 21.48 -0.71
CA PHE A 263 -8.82 22.83 -1.10
C PHE A 263 -7.70 22.85 -2.15
N TYR A 264 -6.84 21.84 -2.20
CA TYR A 264 -5.70 21.80 -3.12
C TYR A 264 -6.09 21.26 -4.51
N SER A 265 -7.08 20.36 -4.58
CA SER A 265 -7.58 19.82 -5.85
C SER A 265 -8.65 20.73 -6.47
N ASP A 266 -9.60 21.26 -5.69
CA ASP A 266 -10.71 22.07 -6.24
C ASP A 266 -10.32 23.52 -6.57
N ARG A 267 -9.17 24.02 -6.10
CA ARG A 267 -8.66 25.33 -6.54
C ARG A 267 -8.45 25.41 -8.05
N LYS A 268 -8.13 24.30 -8.72
CA LYS A 268 -8.01 24.26 -10.19
C LYS A 268 -9.35 24.30 -10.91
N THR A 269 -10.45 23.99 -10.24
CA THR A 269 -11.80 23.93 -10.84
C THR A 269 -12.61 25.19 -10.54
N ILE A 270 -12.33 25.88 -9.43
CA ILE A 270 -13.07 27.07 -8.99
C ILE A 270 -12.48 28.37 -9.54
N LEU A 271 -11.18 28.42 -9.87
CA LEU A 271 -10.51 29.63 -10.34
C LEU A 271 -10.26 29.70 -11.86
N GLY A 272 -10.73 28.71 -12.63
CA GLY A 272 -10.60 28.67 -14.09
C GLY A 272 -9.29 28.04 -14.58
#